data_AF-A0A2E7PRJ8-F1
#
_entry.id   AF-A0A2E7PRJ8-F1
#
_cell.length_a   1.000
_cell.length_b   1.000
_cell.length_c   1.000
_cell.angle_alpha   90.00
_cell.angle_beta   90.00
_cell.angle_gamma   90.00
#
_symmetry.space_group_name_H-M   'P 1'
#
loop_
_entity.id
_entity.type
_entity.pdbx_description
1 polymer ?
#
loop_
_entity_poly.entity_id
_entity_poly.type
_entity_poly.pdbx_seq_one_letter_code
_entity_poly.pdbx_strand_id
1 'polypeptide(L)'
;MSRRSISSGAKWESEVGYSRAVHTGEHIFVSGTTAVDRRGRVVAPKDVAAQTRRIFEIISSVLTQAGACLEDVVRTRIFVTDIASDADAIGKVHGEIFGEIRPAATMVEVSRLIDPRLRVEIEVDAVAGSGGCDAVILAGGKSRRMGRDKHSIRLGGRTLLAHAKAALVEAGCTPRVVATDRQPGLGPLG
;
A
#
# COMPACT_ATOMS: atom_id res chain seq x y z
N MET A 1 16.95 18.76 -1.66
CA MET A 1 15.86 17.77 -1.49
C MET A 1 16.37 16.62 -0.65
N SER A 2 15.65 16.18 0.39
CA SER A 2 16.02 15.01 1.18
C SER A 2 15.56 13.73 0.46
N ARG A 3 16.40 12.69 0.49
CA ARG A 3 16.10 11.34 -0.02
C ARG A 3 15.95 10.40 1.18
N ARG A 4 14.89 9.62 1.21
CA ARG A 4 14.67 8.57 2.20
C ARG A 4 14.45 7.23 1.53
N SER A 5 15.26 6.24 1.92
CA SER A 5 15.07 4.84 1.53
C SER A 5 14.13 4.15 2.52
N ILE A 6 13.22 3.34 2.00
CA ILE A 6 12.24 2.58 2.77
C ILE A 6 12.47 1.11 2.46
N SER A 7 12.56 0.30 3.51
CA SER A 7 12.76 -1.14 3.40
C SER A 7 11.50 -1.90 3.81
N SER A 8 11.22 -3.03 3.15
CA SER A 8 10.19 -3.98 3.63
C SER A 8 10.73 -4.99 4.65
N GLY A 9 12.05 -5.02 4.86
CA GLY A 9 12.73 -6.03 5.65
C GLY A 9 12.95 -7.36 4.92
N ALA A 10 12.64 -7.44 3.62
CA ALA A 10 12.96 -8.61 2.82
C ALA A 10 14.49 -8.75 2.65
N LYS A 11 15.03 -9.95 2.89
CA LYS A 11 16.47 -10.25 2.82
C LYS A 11 17.15 -9.79 1.52
N TRP A 12 16.40 -9.84 0.41
CA TRP A 12 16.90 -9.51 -0.92
C TRP A 12 17.27 -8.04 -1.05
N GLU A 13 16.65 -7.14 -0.30
CA GLU A 13 16.94 -5.70 -0.35
C GLU A 13 18.39 -5.41 0.05
N SER A 14 18.87 -6.07 1.11
CA SER A 14 20.27 -5.99 1.54
C SER A 14 21.22 -6.80 0.65
N GLU A 15 20.81 -7.99 0.18
CA GLU A 15 21.68 -8.86 -0.64
C GLU A 15 21.90 -8.29 -2.06
N VAL A 16 20.87 -7.69 -2.66
CA VAL A 16 20.90 -7.16 -4.04
C VAL A 16 21.22 -5.67 -4.09
N GLY A 17 20.91 -4.91 -3.04
CA GLY A 17 21.19 -3.47 -2.98
C GLY A 17 20.09 -2.60 -3.58
N TYR A 18 18.84 -2.83 -3.19
CA TYR A 18 17.71 -1.96 -3.55
C TYR A 18 16.83 -1.65 -2.33
N SER A 19 16.18 -0.49 -2.35
CA SER A 19 15.16 -0.14 -1.37
C SER A 19 13.80 -0.63 -1.86
N ARG A 20 12.89 -1.04 -0.96
CA ARG A 20 11.50 -1.29 -1.34
C ARG A 20 10.85 -0.07 -1.97
N ALA A 21 11.14 1.11 -1.43
CA ALA A 21 10.82 2.37 -2.06
C ALA A 21 11.87 3.44 -1.78
N VAL A 22 11.91 4.45 -2.65
CA VAL A 22 12.67 5.68 -2.46
C VAL A 22 11.69 6.84 -2.48
N HIS A 23 11.71 7.65 -1.43
CA HIS A 23 10.96 8.89 -1.33
C HIS A 23 11.94 10.06 -1.52
N THR A 24 11.71 10.92 -2.51
CA THR A 24 12.53 12.11 -2.80
C THR A 24 11.66 13.27 -3.29
N GLY A 25 11.71 14.40 -2.57
CA GLY A 25 10.75 15.48 -2.80
C GLY A 25 9.33 14.97 -2.54
N GLU A 26 8.43 15.13 -3.50
CA GLU A 26 7.06 14.60 -3.47
C GLU A 26 6.94 13.22 -4.13
N HIS A 27 7.98 12.75 -4.81
CA HIS A 27 7.95 11.51 -5.56
C HIS A 27 8.29 10.31 -4.70
N ILE A 28 7.51 9.25 -4.86
CA ILE A 28 7.74 7.95 -4.24
C ILE A 28 7.79 6.89 -5.34
N PHE A 29 8.93 6.23 -5.45
CA PHE A 29 9.15 5.15 -6.40
C PHE A 29 9.18 3.82 -5.65
N VAL A 30 8.21 2.95 -5.91
CA VAL A 30 8.14 1.61 -5.31
C VAL A 30 8.74 0.61 -6.29
N SER A 31 9.78 -0.11 -5.85
CA SER A 31 10.46 -1.13 -6.65
C SER A 31 9.50 -2.25 -7.06
N GLY A 32 9.86 -2.96 -8.13
CA GLY A 32 9.21 -4.19 -8.56
C GLY A 32 8.86 -5.11 -7.38
N THR A 33 7.58 -5.42 -7.26
CA THR A 33 7.03 -6.14 -6.11
C THR A 33 6.31 -7.40 -6.59
N THR A 34 6.72 -8.52 -6.02
CA THR A 34 6.20 -9.86 -6.28
C THR A 34 5.47 -10.40 -5.06
N ALA A 35 4.65 -11.43 -5.26
CA ALA A 35 3.85 -12.02 -4.19
C ALA A 35 4.69 -12.90 -3.26
N VAL A 36 5.32 -12.28 -2.25
CA VAL A 36 6.12 -12.98 -1.25
C VAL A 36 5.68 -12.70 0.19
N ASP A 37 5.96 -13.65 1.07
CA ASP A 37 5.84 -13.47 2.52
C ASP A 37 7.06 -12.73 3.10
N ARG A 38 7.04 -12.45 4.41
CA ARG A 38 8.15 -11.77 5.10
C ARG A 38 9.49 -12.52 5.05
N ARG A 39 9.47 -13.82 4.74
CA ARG A 39 10.66 -14.66 4.58
C ARG A 39 11.10 -14.76 3.11
N GLY A 40 10.44 -14.04 2.20
CA GLY A 40 10.71 -14.06 0.76
C GLY A 40 10.20 -15.31 0.05
N ARG A 41 9.28 -16.08 0.66
CA ARG A 41 8.68 -17.26 -0.01
C ARG A 41 7.49 -16.84 -0.84
N VAL A 42 7.35 -17.44 -2.03
CA VAL A 42 6.22 -17.20 -2.93
C VAL A 42 4.90 -17.54 -2.23
N VAL A 43 3.96 -16.60 -2.30
CA VAL A 43 2.59 -16.73 -1.82
C VAL A 43 1.70 -17.08 -3.01
N ALA A 44 0.76 -18.00 -2.82
CA ALA A 44 -0.24 -18.36 -3.82
C ALA A 44 0.36 -18.71 -5.22
N PRO A 45 1.27 -19.69 -5.32
CA PRO A 45 2.01 -20.00 -6.55
C PRO A 45 1.15 -20.44 -7.75
N LYS A 46 -0.15 -20.68 -7.57
CA LYS A 46 -1.10 -21.11 -8.60
C LYS A 46 -2.33 -20.19 -8.72
N ASP A 47 -2.31 -19.02 -8.08
CA ASP A 47 -3.43 -18.09 -8.07
C ASP A 47 -2.91 -16.67 -8.27
N VAL A 48 -2.99 -16.19 -9.51
CA VAL A 48 -2.48 -14.88 -9.90
C VAL A 48 -3.28 -13.73 -9.28
N ALA A 49 -4.57 -13.93 -8.98
CA ALA A 49 -5.39 -12.93 -8.31
C ALA A 49 -4.94 -12.76 -6.85
N ALA A 50 -4.68 -13.87 -6.15
CA ALA A 50 -4.11 -13.84 -4.81
C ALA A 50 -2.68 -13.27 -4.79
N GLN A 51 -1.86 -13.56 -5.81
CA GLN A 51 -0.56 -12.91 -5.97
C GLN A 51 -0.70 -11.39 -6.12
N THR A 52 -1.61 -10.95 -6.99
CA THR A 52 -1.87 -9.53 -7.26
C THR A 52 -2.32 -8.79 -6.00
N ARG A 53 -3.26 -9.36 -5.22
CA ARG A 53 -3.68 -8.79 -3.94
C ARG A 53 -2.52 -8.68 -2.97
N ARG A 54 -1.71 -9.73 -2.86
CA ARG A 54 -0.54 -9.74 -1.97
C ARG A 54 0.47 -8.65 -2.35
N ILE A 55 0.69 -8.43 -3.64
CA ILE A 55 1.57 -7.37 -4.14
C ILE A 55 1.05 -5.99 -3.72
N PHE A 56 -0.24 -5.71 -3.90
CA PHE A 56 -0.83 -4.44 -3.49
C PHE A 56 -0.86 -4.23 -1.97
N GLU A 57 -0.99 -5.29 -1.16
CA GLU A 57 -0.81 -5.19 0.29
C GLU A 57 0.60 -4.71 0.66
N ILE A 58 1.63 -5.24 0.00
CA ILE A 58 3.03 -4.85 0.23
C ILE A 58 3.23 -3.40 -0.21
N ILE A 59 2.78 -3.04 -1.41
CA ILE A 59 2.88 -1.68 -1.94
C ILE A 59 2.18 -0.68 -1.01
N SER A 60 0.95 -0.98 -0.59
CA SER A 60 0.18 -0.14 0.34
C SER A 60 0.90 0.06 1.68
N SER A 61 1.50 -1.01 2.23
CA SER A 61 2.30 -0.92 3.45
C SER A 61 3.51 0.00 3.28
N VAL A 62 4.18 -0.05 2.14
CA VAL A 62 5.38 0.74 1.85
C VAL A 62 5.04 2.21 1.60
N LEU A 63 3.97 2.48 0.83
CA LEU A 63 3.44 3.84 0.67
C LEU A 63 3.06 4.41 2.03
N THR A 64 2.44 3.61 2.91
CA THR A 64 2.10 4.04 4.27
C THR A 64 3.35 4.40 5.08
N GLN A 65 4.46 3.66 4.95
CA GLN A 65 5.75 4.01 5.56
C GLN A 65 6.37 5.26 4.90
N ALA A 66 6.03 5.53 3.64
CA ALA A 66 6.48 6.70 2.89
C ALA A 66 5.75 8.00 3.29
N GLY A 67 4.57 7.90 3.89
CA GLY A 67 3.69 9.05 4.12
C GLY A 67 2.47 9.08 3.19
N ALA A 68 2.38 8.16 2.23
CA ALA A 68 1.43 8.16 1.12
C ALA A 68 0.46 6.96 1.15
N CYS A 69 -0.52 6.91 0.25
CA CYS A 69 -1.46 5.78 0.03
C CYS A 69 -1.54 5.38 -1.44
N LEU A 70 -2.39 4.39 -1.72
CA LEU A 70 -2.79 3.98 -3.05
C LEU A 70 -3.45 5.12 -3.84
N GLU A 71 -4.17 6.05 -3.20
CA GLU A 71 -4.76 7.23 -3.86
C GLU A 71 -3.70 8.22 -4.37
N ASP A 72 -2.49 8.19 -3.81
CA ASP A 72 -1.35 8.99 -4.29
C ASP A 72 -0.65 8.34 -5.51
N VAL A 73 -1.07 7.14 -5.91
CA VAL A 73 -0.48 6.42 -7.04
C VAL A 73 -0.89 7.08 -8.34
N VAL A 74 0.10 7.46 -9.15
CA VAL A 74 -0.10 8.08 -10.46
C VAL A 74 0.22 7.12 -11.60
N ARG A 75 0.97 6.03 -11.34
CA ARG A 75 1.29 5.03 -12.36
C ARG A 75 1.46 3.62 -11.78
N THR A 76 0.95 2.62 -12.49
CA THR A 76 1.24 1.19 -12.28
C THR A 76 1.85 0.57 -13.53
N ARG A 77 2.94 -0.18 -13.38
CA ARG A 77 3.54 -1.02 -14.43
C ARG A 77 3.43 -2.48 -14.00
N ILE A 78 2.81 -3.30 -14.83
CA ILE A 78 2.45 -4.69 -14.52
C ILE A 78 3.16 -5.61 -15.52
N PHE A 79 4.00 -6.50 -15.01
CA PHE A 79 4.74 -7.48 -15.80
C PHE A 79 4.16 -8.87 -15.53
N VAL A 80 3.70 -9.54 -16.58
CA VAL A 80 2.98 -10.83 -16.48
C VAL A 80 3.70 -11.89 -17.30
N THR A 81 3.76 -13.13 -16.82
CA THR A 81 4.46 -14.22 -17.56
C THR A 81 3.60 -14.93 -18.61
N ASP A 82 2.28 -14.74 -18.55
CA ASP A 82 1.28 -15.33 -19.45
C ASP A 82 0.07 -14.40 -19.45
N ILE A 83 0.12 -13.40 -20.32
CA ILE A 83 -0.89 -12.36 -20.36
C ILE A 83 -2.23 -12.92 -20.85
N ALA A 84 -2.18 -13.94 -21.71
CA ALA A 84 -3.37 -14.58 -22.28
C ALA A 84 -4.23 -15.26 -21.20
N SER A 85 -3.61 -15.93 -20.22
CA SER A 85 -4.36 -16.57 -19.13
C SER A 85 -4.69 -15.65 -17.97
N ASP A 86 -3.81 -14.70 -17.66
CA ASP A 86 -3.81 -14.05 -16.35
C ASP A 86 -4.31 -12.58 -16.36
N ALA A 87 -4.38 -11.93 -17.52
CA ALA A 87 -4.69 -10.50 -17.61
C ALA A 87 -6.05 -10.12 -16.98
N ASP A 88 -7.11 -10.89 -17.22
CA ASP A 88 -8.43 -10.59 -16.69
C ASP A 88 -8.48 -10.66 -15.15
N ALA A 89 -7.83 -11.67 -14.57
CA ALA A 89 -7.77 -11.85 -13.12
C ALA A 89 -6.97 -10.73 -12.45
N ILE A 90 -5.83 -10.33 -13.05
CA ILE A 90 -5.01 -9.21 -12.57
C ILE A 90 -5.77 -7.89 -12.70
N GLY A 91 -6.39 -7.66 -13.87
CA GLY A 91 -7.17 -6.46 -14.17
C GLY A 91 -8.35 -6.27 -13.22
N LYS A 92 -9.04 -7.35 -12.86
CA LYS A 92 -10.12 -7.32 -11.86
C LYS A 92 -9.63 -6.84 -10.49
N VAL A 93 -8.52 -7.39 -9.99
CA VAL A 93 -7.95 -6.97 -8.70
C VAL A 93 -7.43 -5.53 -8.77
N HIS A 94 -6.81 -5.13 -9.88
CA HIS A 94 -6.41 -3.74 -10.09
C HIS A 94 -7.61 -2.79 -10.05
N GLY A 95 -8.71 -3.14 -10.74
CA GLY A 95 -9.95 -2.36 -10.75
C GLY A 95 -10.65 -2.29 -9.38
N GLU A 96 -10.60 -3.36 -8.57
CA GLU A 96 -11.06 -3.35 -7.17
C GLU A 96 -10.38 -2.26 -6.33
N ILE A 97 -9.15 -1.86 -6.68
CA ILE A 97 -8.34 -0.90 -5.92
C ILE A 97 -8.34 0.49 -6.58
N PHE A 98 -8.11 0.54 -7.89
CA PHE A 98 -7.84 1.77 -8.63
C PHE A 98 -8.99 2.23 -9.52
N GLY A 99 -10.17 1.61 -9.44
CA GLY A 99 -11.33 1.96 -10.28
C GLY A 99 -11.66 3.46 -10.27
N GLU A 100 -11.59 4.10 -9.09
CA GLU A 100 -11.78 5.54 -8.94
C GLU A 100 -10.48 6.35 -9.08
N ILE A 101 -9.35 5.80 -8.63
CA ILE A 101 -8.04 6.50 -8.62
C ILE A 101 -7.50 6.69 -10.06
N ARG A 102 -7.67 5.67 -10.91
CA ARG A 102 -7.35 5.66 -12.34
C ARG A 102 -5.92 6.14 -12.67
N PRO A 103 -4.87 5.50 -12.11
CA PRO A 103 -3.50 5.83 -12.46
C PRO A 103 -3.20 5.48 -13.93
N ALA A 104 -2.15 6.08 -14.49
CA ALA A 104 -1.60 5.59 -15.75
C ALA A 104 -1.21 4.12 -15.60
N ALA A 105 -1.63 3.25 -16.53
CA ALA A 105 -1.42 1.82 -16.40
C ALA A 105 -0.77 1.23 -17.65
N THR A 106 0.14 0.28 -17.44
CA THR A 106 0.71 -0.54 -18.49
C THR A 106 0.78 -1.98 -18.00
N MET A 107 0.30 -2.91 -18.82
CA MET A 107 0.46 -4.35 -18.61
C MET A 107 1.14 -4.94 -19.83
N VAL A 108 2.22 -5.70 -19.63
CA VAL A 108 2.97 -6.36 -20.70
C VAL A 108 3.34 -7.77 -20.31
N GLU A 109 3.46 -8.64 -21.31
CA GLU A 109 4.02 -9.96 -21.12
C GLU A 109 5.55 -9.90 -21.09
N VAL A 110 6.16 -10.62 -20.15
CA VAL A 110 7.61 -10.80 -20.03
C VAL A 110 7.97 -12.28 -20.04
N SER A 111 9.18 -12.60 -20.51
CA SER A 111 9.60 -14.01 -20.67
C SER A 111 9.68 -14.81 -19.37
N ARG A 112 9.93 -14.17 -18.22
CA ARG A 112 10.04 -14.79 -16.90
C ARG A 112 10.19 -13.74 -15.80
N LEU A 113 9.85 -14.14 -14.57
CA LEU A 113 10.16 -13.43 -13.33
C LEU A 113 11.27 -14.17 -12.55
N ILE A 114 11.70 -13.58 -11.43
CA ILE A 114 12.83 -14.09 -10.63
C ILE A 114 12.63 -15.50 -10.05
N ASP A 115 11.37 -15.92 -9.87
CA ASP A 115 10.99 -17.26 -9.46
C ASP A 115 9.90 -17.79 -10.42
N PRO A 116 10.00 -19.02 -10.94
CA PRO A 116 9.05 -19.55 -11.93
C PRO A 116 7.62 -19.74 -11.38
N ARG A 117 7.43 -19.66 -10.06
CA ARG A 117 6.10 -19.71 -9.42
C ARG A 117 5.42 -18.35 -9.35
N LEU A 118 6.16 -17.27 -9.64
CA LEU A 118 5.60 -15.93 -9.74
C LEU A 118 5.04 -15.72 -11.14
N ARG A 119 3.83 -15.20 -11.21
CA ARG A 119 3.12 -14.94 -12.47
C ARG A 119 3.01 -13.46 -12.81
N VAL A 120 3.14 -12.61 -11.78
CA VAL A 120 2.99 -11.16 -11.89
C VAL A 120 3.98 -10.43 -10.98
N GLU A 121 4.51 -9.32 -11.48
CA GLU A 121 5.31 -8.34 -10.74
C GLU A 121 4.76 -6.94 -11.05
N ILE A 122 4.68 -6.08 -10.03
CA ILE A 122 4.12 -4.73 -10.18
C ILE A 122 5.07 -3.68 -9.60
N GLU A 123 5.27 -2.61 -10.37
CA GLU A 123 5.98 -1.39 -9.99
C GLU A 123 4.98 -0.22 -9.94
N VAL A 124 5.23 0.73 -9.03
CA VAL A 124 4.31 1.86 -8.81
C VAL A 124 5.07 3.16 -8.58
N ASP A 125 4.63 4.22 -9.28
CA ASP A 125 5.04 5.60 -9.00
C ASP A 125 3.89 6.32 -8.28
N ALA A 126 4.21 7.05 -7.21
CA ALA A 126 3.25 7.87 -6.47
C ALA A 126 3.78 9.30 -6.26
N VAL A 127 2.86 10.24 -6.11
CA VAL A 127 3.14 11.64 -5.77
C VAL A 127 2.43 11.95 -4.46
N ALA A 128 3.19 12.18 -3.40
CA ALA A 128 2.64 12.40 -2.06
C ALA A 128 1.64 13.56 -2.05
N GLY A 129 0.40 13.30 -1.63
CA GLY A 129 -0.66 14.31 -1.55
C GLY A 129 -1.46 14.50 -2.85
N SER A 130 -1.12 13.81 -3.94
CA SER A 130 -1.89 13.93 -5.19
C SER A 130 -3.27 13.28 -5.11
N GLY A 131 -3.51 12.39 -4.14
CA GLY A 131 -4.79 11.71 -3.95
C GLY A 131 -5.92 12.57 -3.37
N GLY A 132 -5.73 13.90 -3.26
CA GLY A 132 -6.76 14.83 -2.81
C GLY A 132 -7.09 14.72 -1.32
N CYS A 133 -6.15 14.25 -0.49
CA CYS A 133 -6.36 14.10 0.95
C CYS A 133 -5.99 15.38 1.71
N ASP A 134 -7.00 16.13 2.16
CA ASP A 134 -6.80 17.37 2.94
C ASP A 134 -6.60 17.12 4.44
N ALA A 135 -6.91 15.93 4.95
CA ALA A 135 -6.80 15.63 6.37
C ALA A 135 -6.51 14.15 6.67
N VAL A 136 -5.60 13.88 7.61
CA VAL A 136 -5.28 12.51 8.07
C VAL A 136 -5.77 12.29 9.51
N ILE A 137 -6.63 11.29 9.71
CA ILE A 137 -7.07 10.79 11.01
C ILE A 137 -6.17 9.64 11.44
N LEU A 138 -5.57 9.78 12.62
CA LEU A 138 -4.78 8.72 13.24
C LEU A 138 -5.71 7.90 14.15
N ALA A 139 -6.19 6.76 13.65
CA ALA A 139 -7.03 5.87 14.42
C ALA A 139 -6.16 4.93 15.26
N GLY A 140 -6.20 5.09 16.59
CA GLY A 140 -5.55 4.14 17.49
C GLY A 140 -6.21 2.75 17.44
N GLY A 141 -5.41 1.70 17.62
CA GLY A 141 -5.87 0.31 17.72
C GLY A 141 -5.93 -0.25 19.14
N LYS A 142 -5.66 -1.55 19.31
CA LYS A 142 -5.64 -2.24 20.62
C LYS A 142 -4.67 -1.58 21.59
N SER A 143 -5.20 -0.96 22.64
CA SER A 143 -4.41 -0.31 23.68
C SER A 143 -4.17 -1.25 24.85
N ARG A 144 -2.91 -1.70 25.04
CA ARG A 144 -2.53 -2.50 26.23
C ARG A 144 -2.77 -1.75 27.53
N ARG A 145 -2.55 -0.43 27.55
CA ARG A 145 -2.73 0.43 28.74
C ARG A 145 -4.19 0.58 29.15
N MET A 146 -5.12 0.58 28.19
CA MET A 146 -6.55 0.84 28.45
C MET A 146 -7.38 -0.45 28.58
N GLY A 147 -6.79 -1.63 28.31
CA GLY A 147 -7.51 -2.91 28.33
C GLY A 147 -8.69 -2.99 27.35
N ARG A 148 -8.77 -2.07 26.38
CA ARG A 148 -9.88 -1.94 25.43
C ARG A 148 -9.36 -1.55 24.05
N ASP A 149 -10.10 -1.96 23.03
CA ASP A 149 -9.84 -1.56 21.65
C ASP A 149 -10.28 -0.10 21.45
N LYS A 150 -9.36 0.80 21.04
CA LYS A 150 -9.72 2.20 20.78
C LYS A 150 -10.71 2.31 19.61
N HIS A 151 -10.78 1.32 18.72
CA HIS A 151 -11.78 1.24 17.67
C HIS A 151 -13.21 1.08 18.20
N SER A 152 -13.38 0.55 19.42
CA SER A 152 -14.70 0.33 20.02
C SER A 152 -15.20 1.52 20.84
N ILE A 153 -14.45 2.62 20.93
CA ILE A 153 -14.90 3.83 21.64
C ILE A 153 -16.05 4.46 20.87
N ARG A 154 -17.19 4.63 21.54
CA ARG A 154 -18.41 5.23 20.99
C ARG A 154 -18.78 6.51 21.73
N LEU A 155 -19.32 7.46 21.00
CA LEU A 155 -20.01 8.63 21.53
C LEU A 155 -21.44 8.58 20.95
N GLY A 156 -22.41 8.27 21.80
CA GLY A 156 -23.77 7.94 21.37
C GLY A 156 -23.79 6.76 20.39
N GLY A 157 -24.53 6.91 19.29
CA GLY A 157 -24.72 5.85 18.29
C GLY A 157 -23.53 5.57 17.36
N ARG A 158 -22.46 6.38 17.38
CA ARG A 158 -21.32 6.29 16.43
C ARG A 158 -19.98 6.08 17.15
N THR A 159 -18.99 5.52 16.45
CA THR A 159 -17.62 5.42 16.97
C THR A 159 -16.93 6.78 16.96
N LEU A 160 -15.90 6.98 17.81
CA LEU A 160 -15.11 8.21 17.83
C LEU A 160 -14.46 8.50 16.47
N LEU A 161 -13.98 7.45 15.78
CA LEU A 161 -13.46 7.55 14.41
C LEU A 161 -14.52 8.02 13.42
N ALA A 162 -15.76 7.52 13.54
CA ALA A 162 -16.86 7.94 12.67
C ALA A 162 -17.23 9.42 12.88
N HIS A 163 -17.16 9.91 14.12
CA HIS A 163 -17.32 11.34 14.41
C HIS A 163 -16.19 12.18 13.81
N ALA A 164 -14.93 11.78 13.98
CA ALA A 164 -13.79 12.49 13.42
C ALA A 164 -13.84 12.55 11.87
N LYS A 165 -14.28 11.47 11.22
CA LYS A 165 -14.53 11.46 9.78
C LYS A 165 -15.63 12.45 9.38
N ALA A 166 -16.77 12.41 10.06
CA ALA A 166 -17.90 13.29 9.75
C ALA A 166 -17.52 14.77 9.88
N ALA A 167 -16.80 15.14 10.94
CA ALA A 167 -16.35 16.51 11.17
C ALA A 167 -15.40 17.02 10.06
N LEU A 168 -14.49 16.17 9.57
CA LEU A 168 -13.59 16.54 8.48
C LEU A 168 -14.33 16.69 7.14
N VAL A 169 -15.31 15.83 6.87
CA VAL A 169 -16.18 15.97 5.70
C VAL A 169 -17.03 17.25 5.78
N GLU A 170 -17.60 17.56 6.94
CA GLU A 170 -18.34 18.81 7.18
C GLU A 170 -17.45 20.04 7.01
N ALA A 171 -16.15 19.93 7.31
CA ALA A 171 -15.15 20.98 7.08
C ALA A 171 -14.68 21.09 5.62
N GLY A 172 -15.23 20.27 4.71
CA GLY A 172 -14.83 20.25 3.29
C GLY A 172 -13.49 19.56 3.03
N CYS A 173 -12.93 18.86 4.01
CA CYS A 173 -11.73 18.06 3.85
C CYS A 173 -12.07 16.64 3.37
N THR A 174 -11.14 16.02 2.64
CA THR A 174 -11.19 14.58 2.39
C THR A 174 -10.38 13.83 3.44
N PRO A 175 -11.02 13.17 4.45
CA PRO A 175 -10.29 12.52 5.53
C PRO A 175 -9.75 11.15 5.15
N ARG A 176 -8.49 10.90 5.49
CA ARG A 176 -7.83 9.60 5.36
C ARG A 176 -7.48 9.01 6.72
N VAL A 177 -7.79 7.74 6.96
CA VAL A 177 -7.47 7.08 8.24
C VAL A 177 -6.18 6.26 8.14
N VAL A 178 -5.24 6.48 9.06
CA VAL A 178 -4.07 5.62 9.25
C VAL A 178 -4.24 4.85 10.56
N ALA A 179 -4.25 3.52 10.46
CA ALA A 179 -4.64 2.62 11.55
C ALA A 179 -3.49 2.17 12.47
N THR A 180 -2.23 2.56 12.19
CA THR A 180 -1.07 1.98 12.86
C THR A 180 -0.09 3.03 13.33
N ASP A 181 0.37 2.85 14.56
CA ASP A 181 1.46 3.60 15.18
C ASP A 181 2.73 3.39 14.34
N ARG A 182 3.27 4.44 13.71
CA ARG A 182 4.46 4.35 12.84
C ARG A 182 5.74 4.04 13.64
N GLN A 183 5.71 4.22 14.96
CA GLN A 183 6.74 3.75 15.90
C GLN A 183 6.08 3.19 17.18
N PRO A 184 6.37 1.94 17.59
CA PRO A 184 5.82 1.39 18.83
C PRO A 184 6.26 2.21 20.06
N GLY A 185 5.29 2.81 20.76
CA GLY A 185 5.54 3.47 22.05
C GLY A 185 5.64 4.99 22.02
N LEU A 186 5.60 5.61 20.83
CA LEU A 186 5.67 7.07 20.70
C LEU A 186 4.31 7.72 20.40
N GLY A 187 3.28 6.90 20.14
CA GLY A 187 2.01 7.43 19.68
C GLY A 187 2.12 7.92 18.23
N PRO A 188 0.98 8.31 17.64
CA PRO A 188 0.76 8.16 16.19
C PRO A 188 1.56 9.11 15.29
N LEU A 189 2.49 9.89 15.83
CA LEU A 189 3.42 10.73 15.08
C LEU A 189 4.90 10.31 15.21
N GLY A 190 5.19 9.25 15.97
CA GLY A 190 6.56 9.01 16.42
C GLY A 190 7.00 10.01 17.48
#